data_AF-A0A498M661-F1
#
_entry.id   AF-A0A498M661-F1
#
_cell.length_a   1.000
_cell.length_b   1.000
_cell.length_c   1.000
_cell.angle_alpha   90.00
_cell.angle_beta   90.00
_cell.angle_gamma   90.00
#
_symmetry.space_group_name_H-M   'P 1'
#
loop_
_entity.id
_entity.type
_entity.pdbx_description
1 polymer ?
#
loop_
_entity_poly.entity_id
_entity_poly.type
_entity_poly.pdbx_seq_one_letter_code
_entity_poly.pdbx_strand_id
1 'polypeptide(L)'
;MLPRLLCEELCSLNPLTDRLTFSVIWKLSPEGKILSEWFGRTVICSCIKMSYDHAQSMIEAPDKHFSAEELPPYSPDHSIHEIQEAILNLNNIAKQLRAQRFEGGALQLNQLKLSFTLDKESSMPQGCYVYQYQDSNKLVEEFMLLANMAAAHQIYRTYPELAILRRHPPPQSKMVDDLQEFCDQMGLDIDFKTSGGLHRSLNENLGNDMYAAARKEVLTHMCSRAMQMASYFCTGALKDENSFRHYALNVPLYTHFTSPIRRYVDVIVHRLLAASLSKLLYC
;
A
#
# COMPACT_ATOMS: atom_id res chain seq x y z
N MET A 1 18.05 3.40 -9.24
CA MET A 1 18.72 3.32 -7.92
C MET A 1 19.84 2.30 -7.94
N LEU A 2 19.57 1.07 -8.38
CA LEU A 2 20.57 0.01 -8.53
C LEU A 2 20.82 -0.29 -10.02
N PRO A 3 21.94 -0.96 -10.37
CA PRO A 3 22.20 -1.41 -11.74
C PRO A 3 21.12 -2.33 -12.31
N ARG A 4 20.95 -2.33 -13.64
CA ARG A 4 19.96 -3.17 -14.35
C ARG A 4 20.05 -4.64 -13.97
N LEU A 5 21.26 -5.18 -13.84
CA LEU A 5 21.50 -6.56 -13.41
C LEU A 5 20.81 -6.90 -12.07
N LEU A 6 20.84 -5.99 -11.08
CA LEU A 6 20.13 -6.21 -9.82
C LEU A 6 18.61 -5.99 -9.98
N CYS A 7 18.22 -4.93 -10.68
CA CYS A 7 16.81 -4.54 -10.81
C CYS A 7 15.96 -5.50 -11.65
N GLU A 8 16.51 -6.02 -12.74
CA GLU A 8 15.77 -6.76 -13.78
C GLU A 8 15.99 -8.27 -13.68
N GLU A 9 17.14 -8.71 -13.15
CA GLU A 9 17.51 -10.13 -13.14
C GLU A 9 17.64 -10.71 -11.73
N LEU A 10 18.62 -10.24 -10.94
CA LEU A 10 19.02 -10.91 -9.70
C LEU A 10 18.06 -10.69 -8.53
N CYS A 11 17.57 -9.46 -8.33
CA CYS A 11 16.63 -9.15 -7.25
C CYS A 11 15.17 -9.11 -7.73
N SER A 12 14.92 -9.05 -9.04
CA SER A 12 13.56 -9.16 -9.59
C SER A 12 13.00 -10.55 -9.31
N LEU A 13 11.78 -10.62 -8.78
CA LEU A 13 11.05 -11.87 -8.54
C LEU A 13 10.44 -12.40 -9.85
N ASN A 14 11.31 -12.67 -10.83
CA ASN A 14 10.92 -13.26 -12.11
C ASN A 14 10.37 -14.68 -11.86
N PRO A 15 9.37 -15.11 -12.64
CA PRO A 15 8.73 -16.40 -12.42
C PRO A 15 9.69 -17.54 -12.79
N LEU A 16 9.42 -18.74 -12.25
CA LEU A 16 10.12 -19.99 -12.57
C LEU A 16 11.63 -19.96 -12.27
N THR A 17 12.06 -19.07 -11.37
CA THR A 17 13.46 -18.99 -10.96
C THR A 17 13.55 -18.81 -9.45
N ASP A 18 14.48 -19.52 -8.82
CA ASP A 18 14.77 -19.37 -7.40
C ASP A 18 15.27 -17.95 -7.09
N ARG A 19 14.71 -17.37 -6.01
CA ARG A 19 15.01 -16.02 -5.56
C ARG A 19 15.12 -15.96 -4.05
N LEU A 20 16.20 -15.29 -3.60
CA LEU A 20 16.37 -14.95 -2.20
C LEU A 20 15.40 -13.84 -1.82
N THR A 21 14.69 -14.03 -0.71
CA THR A 21 13.71 -13.06 -0.22
C THR A 21 13.83 -12.86 1.29
N PHE A 22 13.23 -11.76 1.76
CA PHE A 22 13.01 -11.51 3.17
C PHE A 22 11.50 -11.50 3.37
N SER A 23 10.98 -12.56 3.98
CA SER A 23 9.54 -12.77 4.12
C SER A 23 9.02 -12.31 5.48
N VAL A 24 7.78 -11.85 5.46
CA VAL A 24 6.90 -11.78 6.62
C VAL A 24 5.77 -12.77 6.37
N ILE A 25 5.51 -13.66 7.33
CA ILE A 25 4.47 -14.68 7.24
C ILE A 25 3.54 -14.52 8.43
N TRP A 26 2.24 -14.45 8.15
CA TRP A 26 1.21 -14.36 9.18
C TRP A 26 0.29 -15.57 9.13
N LYS A 27 -0.20 -15.95 10.30
CA LYS A 27 -1.46 -16.69 10.41
C LYS A 27 -2.55 -15.66 10.65
N LEU A 28 -3.47 -15.52 9.69
CA LEU A 28 -4.57 -14.56 9.76
C LEU A 28 -5.90 -15.28 10.01
N SER A 29 -6.82 -14.62 10.71
CA SER A 29 -8.24 -15.00 10.67
C SER A 29 -8.87 -14.55 9.34
N PRO A 30 -10.06 -15.07 8.95
CA PRO A 30 -10.78 -14.60 7.77
C PRO A 30 -11.07 -13.08 7.79
N GLU A 31 -11.21 -12.50 8.98
CA GLU A 31 -11.41 -11.06 9.20
C GLU A 31 -10.08 -10.27 9.12
N GLY A 32 -8.95 -10.90 8.85
CA GLY A 32 -7.65 -10.23 8.75
C GLY A 32 -6.95 -9.98 10.10
N LYS A 33 -7.43 -10.56 11.20
CA LYS A 33 -6.73 -10.44 12.50
C LYS A 33 -5.46 -11.29 12.50
N ILE A 34 -4.34 -10.70 12.91
CA ILE A 34 -3.07 -11.41 13.09
C ILE A 34 -3.15 -12.33 14.31
N LEU A 35 -2.98 -13.64 14.10
CA LEU A 35 -2.93 -14.67 15.14
C LEU A 35 -1.48 -15.01 15.50
N SER A 36 -0.59 -15.03 14.51
CA SER A 36 0.85 -15.17 14.70
C SER A 36 1.60 -14.48 13.56
N GLU A 37 2.83 -14.07 13.85
CA GLU A 37 3.71 -13.35 12.91
C GLU A 37 5.11 -13.95 12.95
N TRP A 38 5.72 -14.11 11.78
CA TRP A 38 7.07 -14.62 11.61
C TRP A 38 7.83 -13.79 10.57
N PHE A 39 9.12 -13.58 10.82
CA PHE A 39 10.04 -12.92 9.90
C PHE A 39 11.26 -13.81 9.64
N GLY A 40 11.76 -13.80 8.41
CA GLY A 40 13.03 -14.45 8.13
C GLY A 40 13.46 -14.37 6.67
N ARG A 41 14.72 -14.75 6.44
CA ARG A 41 15.25 -14.93 5.09
C ARG A 41 14.79 -16.25 4.52
N THR A 42 14.37 -16.23 3.28
CA THR A 42 13.67 -17.33 2.61
C THR A 42 14.17 -17.45 1.16
N VAL A 43 13.85 -18.59 0.54
CA VAL A 43 14.01 -18.81 -0.89
C VAL A 43 12.62 -19.09 -1.45
N ILE A 44 12.26 -18.45 -2.55
CA ILE A 44 11.00 -18.68 -3.26
C ILE A 44 11.26 -18.95 -4.74
N CYS A 45 10.32 -19.63 -5.39
CA CYS A 45 10.22 -19.70 -6.84
C CYS A 45 8.81 -19.22 -7.23
N SER A 46 8.71 -18.02 -7.82
CA SER A 46 7.39 -17.47 -8.17
C SER A 46 6.75 -18.30 -9.29
N CYS A 47 5.58 -18.88 -9.06
CA CYS A 47 4.96 -19.79 -10.02
C CYS A 47 4.41 -19.07 -11.26
N ILE A 48 4.08 -17.78 -11.17
CA ILE A 48 3.51 -16.98 -12.27
C ILE A 48 3.84 -15.50 -12.06
N LYS A 49 3.89 -14.72 -13.14
CA LYS A 49 4.02 -13.24 -13.09
C LYS A 49 2.78 -12.59 -13.71
N MET A 50 1.82 -12.22 -12.87
CA MET A 50 0.55 -11.62 -13.29
C MET A 50 0.62 -10.10 -13.38
N SER A 51 -0.19 -9.53 -14.28
CA SER A 51 -0.58 -8.12 -14.26
C SER A 51 -1.74 -7.93 -13.28
N TYR A 52 -2.07 -6.67 -12.97
CA TYR A 52 -3.28 -6.35 -12.21
C TYR A 52 -4.55 -6.79 -12.92
N ASP A 53 -4.58 -6.75 -14.26
CA ASP A 53 -5.74 -7.14 -15.05
C ASP A 53 -5.99 -8.65 -14.99
N HIS A 54 -4.93 -9.48 -15.01
CA HIS A 54 -5.08 -10.93 -14.81
C HIS A 54 -5.68 -11.24 -13.44
N ALA A 55 -5.13 -10.63 -12.38
CA ALA A 55 -5.63 -10.82 -11.02
C ALA A 55 -7.06 -10.28 -10.85
N GLN A 56 -7.39 -9.14 -11.47
CA GLN A 56 -8.73 -8.58 -11.45
C GLN A 56 -9.73 -9.52 -12.14
N SER A 57 -9.36 -10.09 -13.30
CA SER A 57 -10.22 -11.00 -14.04
C SER A 57 -10.56 -12.24 -13.21
N MET A 58 -9.59 -12.78 -12.46
CA MET A 58 -9.81 -13.89 -11.52
C MET A 58 -10.72 -13.51 -10.35
N ILE A 59 -10.64 -12.26 -9.87
CA ILE A 59 -11.51 -11.73 -8.81
C ILE A 59 -12.96 -11.56 -9.30
N GLU A 60 -13.16 -11.09 -10.52
CA GLU A 60 -14.48 -10.79 -11.09
C GLU A 60 -15.22 -12.03 -11.59
N ALA A 61 -14.48 -13.08 -11.99
CA ALA A 61 -15.03 -14.33 -12.51
C ALA A 61 -14.56 -15.54 -11.68
N PRO A 62 -15.01 -15.70 -10.42
CA PRO A 62 -14.54 -16.76 -9.53
C PRO A 62 -14.86 -18.18 -10.04
N ASP A 63 -15.95 -18.34 -10.79
CA ASP A 63 -16.37 -19.65 -11.34
C ASP A 63 -15.81 -19.92 -12.75
N LYS A 64 -15.03 -18.99 -13.32
CA LYS A 64 -14.48 -19.15 -14.67
C LYS A 64 -13.28 -20.09 -14.63
N HIS A 65 -13.29 -21.08 -15.52
CA HIS A 65 -12.10 -21.85 -15.87
C HIS A 65 -11.26 -21.10 -16.90
N PHE A 66 -10.18 -20.48 -16.45
CA PHE A 66 -9.24 -19.77 -17.33
C PHE A 66 -8.45 -20.77 -18.19
N SER A 67 -8.30 -20.46 -19.48
CA SER A 67 -7.42 -21.23 -20.36
C SER A 67 -5.96 -20.77 -20.20
N ALA A 68 -5.01 -21.62 -20.60
CA ALA A 68 -3.59 -21.28 -20.56
C ALA A 68 -3.22 -20.11 -21.50
N GLU A 69 -4.07 -19.80 -22.49
CA GLU A 69 -3.85 -18.72 -23.47
C GLU A 69 -4.22 -17.34 -22.90
N GLU A 70 -5.08 -17.30 -21.87
CA GLU A 70 -5.54 -16.07 -21.21
C GLU A 70 -4.55 -15.60 -20.13
N LEU A 71 -3.56 -16.42 -19.78
CA LEU A 71 -2.66 -16.21 -18.66
C LEU A 71 -1.19 -16.16 -19.11
N PRO A 72 -0.33 -15.46 -18.35
CA PRO A 72 1.10 -15.50 -18.59
C PRO A 72 1.68 -16.89 -18.29
N PRO A 73 2.90 -17.20 -18.77
CA PRO A 73 3.56 -18.47 -18.47
C PRO A 73 3.62 -18.74 -16.96
N TYR A 74 3.29 -19.98 -16.59
CA TYR A 74 3.18 -20.42 -15.19
C TYR A 74 3.84 -21.78 -14.98
N SER A 75 4.11 -22.13 -13.72
CA SER A 75 4.77 -23.37 -13.34
C SER A 75 3.84 -24.57 -13.54
N PRO A 76 4.30 -25.68 -14.13
CA PRO A 76 3.49 -26.90 -14.22
C PRO A 76 3.17 -27.52 -12.86
N ASP A 77 3.91 -27.15 -11.81
CA ASP A 77 3.72 -27.67 -10.45
C ASP A 77 2.50 -27.07 -9.73
N HIS A 78 1.94 -25.98 -10.26
CA HIS A 78 0.79 -25.29 -9.67
C HIS A 78 -0.35 -25.20 -10.67
N SER A 79 -1.55 -25.61 -10.25
CA SER A 79 -2.73 -25.51 -11.10
C SER A 79 -3.26 -24.08 -11.17
N ILE A 80 -3.89 -23.71 -12.30
CA ILE A 80 -4.56 -22.41 -12.44
C ILE A 80 -5.62 -22.23 -11.35
N HIS A 81 -6.33 -23.30 -10.99
CA HIS A 81 -7.33 -23.29 -9.93
C HIS A 81 -6.73 -22.90 -8.57
N GLU A 82 -5.59 -23.50 -8.20
CA GLU A 82 -4.88 -23.19 -6.95
C GLU A 82 -4.47 -21.71 -6.90
N ILE A 83 -3.95 -21.18 -8.01
CA ILE A 83 -3.55 -19.76 -8.12
C ILE A 83 -4.78 -18.85 -7.96
N GLN A 84 -5.88 -19.17 -8.64
CA GLN A 84 -7.12 -18.40 -8.57
C GLN A 84 -7.71 -18.40 -7.15
N GLU A 85 -7.76 -19.57 -6.51
CA GLU A 85 -8.24 -19.72 -5.13
C GLU A 85 -7.40 -18.89 -4.16
N ALA A 86 -6.06 -18.91 -4.31
CA ALA A 86 -5.17 -18.08 -3.50
C ALA A 86 -5.46 -16.58 -3.66
N ILE A 87 -5.68 -16.09 -4.89
CA ILE A 87 -6.02 -14.68 -5.16
C ILE A 87 -7.36 -14.31 -4.54
N LEU A 88 -8.38 -15.17 -4.69
CA LEU A 88 -9.71 -14.93 -4.11
C LEU A 88 -9.64 -14.85 -2.58
N ASN A 89 -8.90 -15.77 -1.94
CA ASN A 89 -8.70 -15.76 -0.50
C ASN A 89 -7.95 -14.50 -0.04
N LEU A 90 -6.87 -14.13 -0.73
CA LEU A 90 -6.13 -12.89 -0.44
C LEU A 90 -7.01 -11.64 -0.63
N ASN A 91 -7.83 -11.60 -1.68
CA ASN A 91 -8.75 -10.48 -1.93
C ASN A 91 -9.81 -10.37 -0.83
N ASN A 92 -10.37 -11.49 -0.38
CA ASN A 92 -11.36 -11.52 0.69
C ASN A 92 -10.78 -10.95 1.99
N ILE A 93 -9.57 -11.38 2.37
CA ILE A 93 -8.86 -10.86 3.54
C ILE A 93 -8.52 -9.37 3.35
N ALA A 94 -8.04 -8.97 2.17
CA ALA A 94 -7.71 -7.57 1.89
C ALA A 94 -8.94 -6.64 1.99
N LYS A 95 -10.12 -7.10 1.58
CA LYS A 95 -11.38 -6.35 1.77
C LYS A 95 -11.66 -6.10 3.25
N GLN A 96 -11.45 -7.09 4.11
CA GLN A 96 -11.63 -6.96 5.56
C GLN A 96 -10.59 -6.02 6.18
N LEU A 97 -9.31 -6.20 5.84
CA LEU A 97 -8.21 -5.32 6.29
C LEU A 97 -8.48 -3.86 5.91
N ARG A 98 -8.92 -3.64 4.67
CA ARG A 98 -9.25 -2.30 4.16
C ARG A 98 -10.41 -1.68 4.94
N ALA A 99 -11.50 -2.42 5.13
CA ALA A 99 -12.67 -1.94 5.88
C ALA A 99 -12.27 -1.51 7.30
N GLN A 100 -11.54 -2.37 8.02
CA GLN A 100 -11.04 -2.08 9.36
C GLN A 100 -10.10 -0.88 9.39
N ARG A 101 -9.25 -0.70 8.38
CA ARG A 101 -8.33 0.44 8.28
C ARG A 101 -9.08 1.77 8.17
N PHE A 102 -10.15 1.83 7.38
CA PHE A 102 -10.96 3.04 7.25
C PHE A 102 -11.91 3.26 8.43
N GLU A 103 -12.48 2.19 9.00
CA GLU A 103 -13.22 2.26 10.26
C GLU A 103 -12.32 2.77 11.40
N GLY A 104 -11.07 2.32 11.41
CA GLY A 104 -10.00 2.79 12.29
C GLY A 104 -9.52 4.21 11.99
N GLY A 105 -10.12 4.94 11.05
CA GLY A 105 -9.88 6.37 10.83
C GLY A 105 -8.81 6.73 9.80
N ALA A 106 -8.44 5.81 8.90
CA ALA A 106 -7.57 6.15 7.78
C ALA A 106 -8.21 7.15 6.80
N LEU A 107 -7.37 7.87 6.08
CA LEU A 107 -7.71 8.86 5.07
C LEU A 107 -7.09 8.47 3.73
N GLN A 108 -7.91 8.47 2.69
CA GLN A 108 -7.47 8.33 1.32
C GLN A 108 -7.84 9.58 0.51
N LEU A 109 -6.81 10.28 0.03
CA LEU A 109 -6.91 11.41 -0.90
C LEU A 109 -6.24 11.03 -2.22
N ASN A 110 -6.91 10.18 -2.99
CA ASN A 110 -6.39 9.78 -4.29
C ASN A 110 -6.66 10.90 -5.30
N GLN A 111 -5.62 11.28 -6.03
CA GLN A 111 -5.76 12.15 -7.19
C GLN A 111 -5.86 11.28 -8.45
N LEU A 112 -6.59 11.78 -9.45
CA LEU A 112 -6.65 11.18 -10.77
C LEU A 112 -5.24 11.04 -11.35
N LYS A 113 -4.88 9.82 -11.75
CA LYS A 113 -3.62 9.53 -12.43
C LYS A 113 -3.91 9.26 -13.90
N LEU A 114 -3.15 9.89 -14.77
CA LEU A 114 -3.21 9.65 -16.21
C LEU A 114 -2.26 8.51 -16.59
N SER A 115 -2.77 7.62 -17.44
CA SER A 115 -2.00 6.60 -18.14
C SER A 115 -1.98 6.93 -19.63
N PHE A 116 -0.84 6.75 -20.27
CA PHE A 116 -0.63 7.07 -21.69
C PHE A 116 -0.48 5.79 -22.51
N THR A 117 -1.12 5.77 -23.68
CA THR A 117 -0.84 4.77 -24.72
C THR A 117 0.23 5.34 -25.63
N LEU A 118 1.40 4.70 -25.68
CA LEU A 118 2.53 5.14 -26.50
C LEU A 118 2.57 4.33 -27.79
N ASP A 119 2.85 5.02 -28.88
CA ASP A 119 3.18 4.40 -30.16
C ASP A 119 4.48 3.59 -30.03
N LYS A 120 4.51 2.37 -30.55
CA LYS A 120 5.63 1.44 -30.36
C LYS A 120 6.90 1.86 -31.10
N GLU A 121 6.77 2.57 -32.22
CA GLU A 121 7.92 2.98 -33.04
C GLU A 121 8.45 4.36 -32.63
N SER A 122 7.55 5.35 -32.56
CA SER A 122 7.91 6.74 -32.26
C SER A 122 8.01 7.04 -30.77
N SER A 123 7.49 6.17 -29.88
CA SER A 123 7.36 6.41 -28.44
C SER A 123 6.50 7.64 -28.07
N MET A 124 5.73 8.19 -29.03
CA MET A 124 4.87 9.35 -28.83
C MET A 124 3.51 8.95 -28.23
N PRO A 125 2.89 9.79 -27.38
CA PRO A 125 1.58 9.50 -26.81
C PRO A 125 0.49 9.59 -27.89
N GLN A 126 -0.22 8.50 -28.13
CA GLN A 126 -1.38 8.44 -29.02
C GLN A 126 -2.68 8.83 -28.31
N GLY A 127 -2.72 8.65 -26.99
CA GLY A 127 -3.88 8.98 -26.16
C GLY A 127 -3.57 8.84 -24.68
N CYS A 128 -4.52 9.27 -23.86
CA CYS A 128 -4.46 9.08 -22.42
C CYS A 128 -5.82 8.67 -21.86
N TYR A 129 -5.80 8.00 -20.73
CA TYR A 129 -6.98 7.59 -19.98
C TYR A 129 -6.70 7.72 -18.48
N VAL A 130 -7.76 7.78 -17.68
CA VAL A 130 -7.65 7.77 -16.22
C VAL A 130 -7.33 6.35 -15.76
N TYR A 131 -6.24 6.18 -15.03
CA TYR A 131 -5.85 4.90 -14.45
C TYR A 131 -6.92 4.44 -13.44
N GLN A 132 -7.46 3.24 -13.66
CA GLN A 132 -8.47 2.66 -12.79
C GLN A 132 -7.82 1.93 -11.63
N TYR A 133 -8.18 2.30 -10.41
CA TYR A 133 -7.70 1.65 -9.19
C TYR A 133 -8.68 0.56 -8.74
N GLN A 134 -8.36 -0.70 -9.06
CA GLN A 134 -9.28 -1.84 -8.95
C GLN A 134 -9.01 -2.68 -7.68
N ASP A 135 -9.76 -3.76 -7.49
CA ASP A 135 -9.64 -4.64 -6.32
C ASP A 135 -8.29 -5.35 -6.27
N SER A 136 -7.74 -5.74 -7.42
CA SER A 136 -6.39 -6.30 -7.52
C SER A 136 -5.30 -5.34 -7.01
N ASN A 137 -5.46 -4.02 -7.21
CA ASN A 137 -4.55 -3.04 -6.65
C ASN A 137 -4.67 -2.94 -5.13
N LYS A 138 -5.92 -2.89 -4.63
CA LYS A 138 -6.24 -2.81 -3.20
C LYS A 138 -5.71 -4.05 -2.47
N LEU A 139 -5.82 -5.23 -3.07
CA LEU A 139 -5.26 -6.47 -2.55
C LEU A 139 -3.78 -6.30 -2.20
N VAL A 140 -2.96 -5.90 -3.19
CA VAL A 140 -1.53 -5.70 -2.96
C VAL A 140 -1.27 -4.57 -1.96
N GLU A 141 -2.02 -3.46 -2.04
CA GLU A 141 -1.89 -2.33 -1.11
C GLU A 141 -2.01 -2.77 0.35
N GLU A 142 -3.07 -3.50 0.73
CA GLU A 142 -3.30 -3.86 2.13
C GLU A 142 -2.22 -4.79 2.70
N PHE A 143 -1.77 -5.80 1.93
CA PHE A 143 -0.68 -6.68 2.41
C PHE A 143 0.67 -5.96 2.47
N MET A 144 0.93 -5.01 1.56
CA MET A 144 2.14 -4.19 1.62
C MET A 144 2.11 -3.24 2.82
N LEU A 145 0.95 -2.65 3.15
CA LEU A 145 0.78 -1.83 4.35
C LEU A 145 1.00 -2.69 5.61
N LEU A 146 0.41 -3.89 5.67
CA LEU A 146 0.58 -4.83 6.78
C LEU A 146 2.06 -5.19 6.99
N ALA A 147 2.77 -5.54 5.92
CA ALA A 147 4.20 -5.83 5.96
C ALA A 147 5.04 -4.65 6.45
N ASN A 148 4.73 -3.44 5.97
CA ASN A 148 5.42 -2.22 6.36
C ASN A 148 5.20 -1.88 7.84
N MET A 149 3.98 -2.05 8.36
CA MET A 149 3.67 -1.84 9.78
C MET A 149 4.35 -2.89 10.66
N ALA A 150 4.27 -4.17 10.28
CA ALA A 150 4.94 -5.26 10.97
C ALA A 150 6.46 -5.02 11.09
N ALA A 151 7.12 -4.66 9.98
CA ALA A 151 8.54 -4.32 9.98
C ALA A 151 8.84 -3.10 10.87
N ALA A 152 8.00 -2.05 10.84
CA ALA A 152 8.15 -0.87 11.69
C ALA A 152 8.12 -1.23 13.18
N HIS A 153 7.13 -2.01 13.61
CA HIS A 153 7.01 -2.47 14.99
C HIS A 153 8.23 -3.32 15.40
N GLN A 154 8.66 -4.25 14.55
CA GLN A 154 9.78 -5.14 14.87
C GLN A 154 11.12 -4.39 15.03
N ILE A 155 11.44 -3.46 14.12
CA ILE A 155 12.69 -2.70 14.21
C ILE A 155 12.65 -1.70 15.37
N TYR A 156 11.51 -1.05 15.63
CA TYR A 156 11.37 -0.09 16.73
C TYR A 156 11.50 -0.78 18.09
N ARG A 157 10.81 -1.91 18.27
CA ARG A 157 10.88 -2.72 19.49
C ARG A 157 12.32 -3.14 19.82
N THR A 158 13.12 -3.45 18.81
CA THR A 158 14.49 -3.95 19.02
C THR A 158 15.53 -2.82 19.12
N TYR A 159 15.30 -1.72 18.41
CA TYR A 159 16.23 -0.60 18.27
C TYR A 159 15.49 0.74 18.42
N PRO A 160 14.99 1.09 19.62
CA PRO A 160 14.13 2.25 19.83
C PRO A 160 14.80 3.59 19.46
N GLU A 161 16.13 3.68 19.51
CA GLU A 161 16.87 4.91 19.16
C GLU A 161 17.44 4.92 17.73
N LEU A 162 17.38 3.79 17.00
CA LEU A 162 18.02 3.65 15.68
C LEU A 162 17.05 3.24 14.56
N ALA A 163 15.78 3.02 14.89
CA ALA A 163 14.79 2.62 13.89
C ALA A 163 14.57 3.74 12.87
N ILE A 164 14.57 3.37 11.59
CA ILE A 164 14.17 4.27 10.50
C ILE A 164 12.70 4.06 10.20
N LEU A 165 11.91 5.08 10.49
CA LEU A 165 10.46 5.08 10.32
C LEU A 165 10.03 6.17 9.33
N ARG A 166 8.74 6.18 8.99
CA ARG A 166 8.10 7.16 8.12
C ARG A 166 6.85 7.69 8.80
N ARG A 167 6.87 8.98 9.15
CA ARG A 167 5.74 9.69 9.76
C ARG A 167 5.02 10.54 8.73
N HIS A 168 3.78 10.90 9.05
CA HIS A 168 2.99 11.86 8.29
C HIS A 168 2.35 12.82 9.29
N PRO A 169 2.86 14.05 9.40
CA PRO A 169 2.26 15.07 10.24
C PRO A 169 0.80 15.38 9.86
N PRO A 170 0.00 15.98 10.76
CA PRO A 170 -1.32 16.48 10.41
C PRO A 170 -1.25 17.64 9.39
N PRO A 171 -2.37 18.00 8.75
CA PRO A 171 -2.43 19.11 7.80
C PRO A 171 -2.09 20.45 8.46
N GLN A 172 -1.75 21.45 7.65
CA GLN A 172 -1.45 22.80 8.14
C GLN A 172 -2.73 23.48 8.65
N SER A 173 -2.78 23.81 9.94
CA SER A 173 -3.99 24.35 10.60
C SER A 173 -4.60 25.52 9.87
N LYS A 174 -3.81 26.54 9.50
CA LYS A 174 -4.29 27.71 8.76
C LYS A 174 -4.97 27.33 7.43
N MET A 175 -4.39 26.40 6.68
CA MET A 175 -4.98 25.96 5.41
C MET A 175 -6.25 25.14 5.62
N VAL A 176 -6.35 24.41 6.73
CA VAL A 176 -7.58 23.70 7.11
C VAL A 176 -8.67 24.70 7.49
N ASP A 177 -8.34 25.73 8.26
CA ASP A 177 -9.29 26.78 8.66
C ASP A 177 -9.84 27.51 7.42
N ASP A 178 -8.97 27.89 6.48
CA ASP A 178 -9.38 28.50 5.21
C ASP A 178 -10.30 27.56 4.38
N LEU A 179 -10.03 26.24 4.40
CA LEU A 179 -10.85 25.25 3.70
C LEU A 179 -12.20 25.02 4.39
N GLN A 180 -12.24 25.04 5.72
CA GLN A 180 -13.48 24.95 6.49
C GLN A 180 -14.38 26.12 6.16
N GLU A 181 -13.86 27.35 6.20
CA GLU A 181 -14.62 28.56 5.85
C GLU A 181 -15.18 28.49 4.42
N PHE A 182 -14.35 28.05 3.46
CA PHE A 182 -14.79 27.83 2.09
C PHE A 182 -15.92 26.78 1.99
N CYS A 183 -15.81 25.65 2.69
CA CYS A 183 -16.83 24.62 2.68
C CYS A 183 -18.15 25.13 3.29
N ASP A 184 -18.07 25.85 4.41
CA ASP A 184 -19.24 26.43 5.10
C ASP A 184 -19.98 27.42 4.19
N GLN A 185 -19.25 28.29 3.48
CA GLN A 185 -19.83 29.23 2.51
C GLN A 185 -20.53 28.53 1.33
N MET A 186 -20.04 27.35 0.94
CA MET A 186 -20.63 26.54 -0.12
C MET A 186 -21.74 25.60 0.40
N GLY A 187 -22.04 25.62 1.70
CA GLY A 187 -23.02 24.72 2.33
C GLY A 187 -22.59 23.26 2.32
N LEU A 188 -21.28 22.99 2.39
CA LEU A 188 -20.69 21.65 2.37
C LEU A 188 -20.26 21.24 3.77
N ASP A 189 -20.91 20.22 4.34
CA ASP A 189 -20.56 19.67 5.65
C ASP A 189 -19.34 18.74 5.54
N ILE A 190 -18.15 19.25 5.86
CA ILE A 190 -16.88 18.50 5.83
C ILE A 190 -16.22 18.55 7.21
N ASP A 191 -15.89 17.38 7.76
CA ASP A 191 -15.25 17.25 9.08
C ASP A 191 -13.73 17.21 8.96
N PHE A 192 -13.06 18.32 9.27
CA PHE A 192 -11.59 18.39 9.23
C PHE A 192 -10.89 17.99 10.54
N LYS A 193 -11.61 17.56 11.59
CA LYS A 193 -11.03 17.32 12.93
C LYS A 193 -10.05 16.15 12.98
N THR A 194 -10.33 15.11 12.19
CA THR A 194 -9.52 13.88 12.15
C THR A 194 -9.37 13.37 10.73
N SER A 195 -8.36 12.53 10.49
CA SER A 195 -8.18 11.85 9.20
C SER A 195 -9.42 11.04 8.81
N GLY A 196 -10.02 10.33 9.76
CA GLY A 196 -11.22 9.52 9.55
C GLY A 196 -12.46 10.35 9.32
N GLY A 197 -12.65 11.43 10.08
CA GLY A 197 -13.73 12.40 9.89
C GLY A 197 -13.71 12.97 8.48
N LEU A 198 -12.53 13.44 8.04
CA LEU A 198 -12.34 14.00 6.70
C LEU A 198 -12.61 12.97 5.61
N HIS A 199 -12.14 11.73 5.80
CA HIS A 199 -12.42 10.66 4.85
C HIS A 199 -13.91 10.37 4.73
N ARG A 200 -14.61 10.28 5.87
CA ARG A 200 -16.04 9.98 5.90
C ARG A 200 -16.84 11.09 5.23
N SER A 201 -16.63 12.34 5.61
CA SER A 201 -17.39 13.46 5.05
C SER A 201 -17.14 13.65 3.55
N LEU A 202 -15.92 13.39 3.05
CA LEU A 202 -15.62 13.42 1.60
C LEU A 202 -16.32 12.30 0.80
N ASN A 203 -16.74 11.21 1.45
CA ASN A 203 -17.39 10.08 0.78
C ASN A 203 -18.91 10.04 0.98
N GLU A 204 -19.41 10.54 2.10
CA GLU A 204 -20.82 10.41 2.49
C GLU A 204 -21.62 11.72 2.29
N ASN A 205 -20.99 12.89 2.46
CA ASN A 205 -21.72 14.16 2.57
C ASN A 205 -21.88 14.91 1.23
N LEU A 206 -21.42 14.34 0.12
CA LEU A 206 -21.39 15.01 -1.18
C LEU A 206 -22.50 14.58 -2.14
N GLY A 207 -23.33 13.59 -1.80
CA GLY A 207 -24.37 13.03 -2.67
C GLY A 207 -23.84 12.02 -3.70
N ASN A 208 -24.74 11.52 -4.56
CA ASN A 208 -24.49 10.34 -5.42
C ASN A 208 -24.65 10.59 -6.94
N ASP A 209 -24.68 11.85 -7.38
CA ASP A 209 -24.79 12.19 -8.81
C ASP A 209 -23.41 12.48 -9.47
N MET A 210 -23.41 12.72 -10.77
CA MET A 210 -22.18 13.04 -11.51
C MET A 210 -21.52 14.34 -11.03
N TYR A 211 -22.31 15.30 -10.56
CA TYR A 211 -21.80 16.57 -10.03
C TYR A 211 -21.12 16.36 -8.66
N ALA A 212 -21.66 15.47 -7.82
CA ALA A 212 -21.07 15.03 -6.58
C ALA A 212 -19.70 14.38 -6.78
N ALA A 213 -19.56 13.54 -7.81
CA ALA A 213 -18.27 12.95 -8.16
C ALA A 213 -17.23 14.02 -8.53
N ALA A 214 -17.60 15.00 -9.38
CA ALA A 214 -16.72 16.11 -9.72
C ALA A 214 -16.36 16.98 -8.51
N ARG A 215 -17.34 17.28 -7.65
CA ARG A 215 -17.13 18.02 -6.40
C ARG A 215 -16.19 17.29 -5.46
N LYS A 216 -16.31 15.97 -5.34
CA LYS A 216 -15.40 15.14 -4.55
C LYS A 216 -13.97 15.23 -5.06
N GLU A 217 -13.75 15.21 -6.37
CA GLU A 217 -12.41 15.38 -6.96
C GLU A 217 -11.81 16.76 -6.64
N VAL A 218 -12.60 17.84 -6.78
CA VAL A 218 -12.18 19.21 -6.45
C VAL A 218 -11.80 19.31 -4.98
N LEU A 219 -12.66 18.85 -4.07
CA LEU A 219 -12.40 18.88 -2.63
C LEU A 219 -11.20 18.01 -2.25
N THR A 220 -11.06 16.83 -2.86
CA THR A 220 -9.91 15.94 -2.63
C THR A 220 -8.61 16.63 -3.02
N HIS A 221 -8.59 17.35 -4.15
CA HIS A 221 -7.44 18.14 -4.57
C HIS A 221 -7.15 19.31 -3.61
N MET A 222 -8.17 20.04 -3.17
CA MET A 222 -8.03 21.14 -2.21
C MET A 222 -7.50 20.65 -0.86
N CYS A 223 -8.07 19.58 -0.31
CA CYS A 223 -7.62 18.94 0.92
C CYS A 223 -6.16 18.45 0.80
N SER A 224 -5.78 17.89 -0.34
CA SER A 224 -4.41 17.44 -0.59
C SER A 224 -3.38 18.57 -0.47
N ARG A 225 -3.75 19.80 -0.80
CA ARG A 225 -2.84 20.97 -0.68
C ARG A 225 -2.59 21.38 0.77
N ALA A 226 -3.54 21.13 1.67
CA ALA A 226 -3.37 21.40 3.10
C ALA A 226 -2.52 20.33 3.81
N MET A 227 -2.39 19.13 3.21
CA MET A 227 -1.60 18.03 3.77
C MET A 227 -0.10 18.36 3.80
N GLN A 228 0.58 17.92 4.84
CA GLN A 228 2.05 17.98 4.90
C GLN A 228 2.67 16.77 4.20
N MET A 229 3.92 16.88 3.75
CA MET A 229 4.62 15.74 3.18
C MET A 229 4.96 14.71 4.26
N ALA A 230 4.68 13.44 4.00
CA ALA A 230 5.22 12.35 4.81
C ALA A 230 6.75 12.30 4.69
N SER A 231 7.43 12.08 5.81
CA SER A 231 8.89 12.16 5.91
C SER A 231 9.47 10.95 6.63
N TYR A 232 10.67 10.55 6.21
CA TYR A 232 11.46 9.56 6.94
C TYR A 232 12.17 10.24 8.11
N PHE A 233 12.35 9.49 9.20
CA PHE A 233 13.09 9.96 10.37
C PHE A 233 13.76 8.79 11.09
N CYS A 234 14.82 9.09 11.84
CA CYS A 234 15.41 8.18 12.81
C CYS A 234 14.74 8.41 14.16
N THR A 235 14.33 7.35 14.85
CA THR A 235 13.59 7.46 16.11
C THR A 235 14.41 8.13 17.22
N GLY A 236 15.73 7.93 17.28
CA GLY A 236 16.60 8.64 18.23
C GLY A 236 16.73 10.16 17.99
N ALA A 237 16.32 10.65 16.81
CA ALA A 237 16.36 12.08 16.50
C ALA A 237 15.09 12.83 16.94
N LEU A 238 13.99 12.12 17.24
CA LEU A 238 12.72 12.71 17.69
C LEU A 238 12.35 12.14 19.05
N LYS A 239 12.29 13.02 20.08
CA LYS A 239 12.01 12.59 21.46
C LYS A 239 10.53 12.32 21.74
N ASP A 240 9.62 12.98 21.01
CA ASP A 240 8.19 12.82 21.22
C ASP A 240 7.64 11.69 20.33
N GLU A 241 7.26 10.56 20.95
CA GLU A 241 6.69 9.41 20.24
C GLU A 241 5.35 9.74 19.56
N ASN A 242 4.59 10.71 20.07
CA ASN A 242 3.33 11.13 19.43
C ASN A 242 3.57 11.68 18.03
N SER A 243 4.76 12.24 17.78
CA SER A 243 5.15 12.76 16.48
C SER A 243 5.43 11.68 15.42
N PHE A 244 5.52 10.40 15.81
CA PHE A 244 5.85 9.28 14.92
C PHE A 244 4.65 8.85 14.06
N ARG A 245 3.44 9.21 14.50
CA ARG A 245 2.18 8.86 13.88
C ARG A 245 2.16 9.19 12.38
N HIS A 246 1.49 8.33 11.62
CA HIS A 246 1.19 8.58 10.23
C HIS A 246 -0.25 9.03 10.06
N TYR A 247 -0.50 10.35 9.98
CA TYR A 247 -1.83 10.97 9.92
C TYR A 247 -2.79 10.28 8.95
N ALA A 248 -2.45 10.20 7.66
CA ALA A 248 -3.36 9.61 6.67
C ALA A 248 -3.61 8.10 6.82
N LEU A 249 -2.67 7.35 7.41
CA LEU A 249 -2.89 5.91 7.65
C LEU A 249 -3.56 5.65 8.99
N ASN A 250 -3.55 6.67 9.85
CA ASN A 250 -4.00 6.64 11.23
C ASN A 250 -3.33 5.57 12.11
N VAL A 251 -2.03 5.35 11.92
CA VAL A 251 -1.25 4.34 12.67
C VAL A 251 -0.10 4.98 13.46
N PRO A 252 0.30 4.40 14.61
CA PRO A 252 1.34 4.97 15.45
C PRO A 252 2.74 4.81 14.84
N LEU A 253 3.02 3.69 14.18
CA LEU A 253 4.32 3.38 13.58
C LEU A 253 4.14 2.89 12.14
N TYR A 254 4.98 3.39 11.25
CA TYR A 254 5.01 2.99 9.85
C TYR A 254 6.43 3.14 9.30
N THR A 255 6.81 2.30 8.35
CA THR A 255 8.07 2.44 7.60
C THR A 255 7.89 1.94 6.16
N HIS A 256 8.95 1.93 5.38
CA HIS A 256 8.96 1.27 4.08
C HIS A 256 9.93 0.08 4.10
N PHE A 257 9.42 -1.09 3.73
CA PHE A 257 10.12 -2.37 3.74
C PHE A 257 9.96 -3.13 2.41
N THR A 258 8.85 -2.95 1.71
CA THR A 258 8.43 -3.86 0.61
C THR A 258 8.99 -3.54 -0.78
N SER A 259 9.93 -2.60 -0.92
CA SER A 259 10.47 -2.20 -2.24
C SER A 259 11.96 -1.83 -2.23
N PRO A 260 12.85 -2.70 -1.71
CA PRO A 260 14.29 -2.44 -1.60
C PRO A 260 15.02 -2.25 -2.94
N ILE A 261 14.46 -2.74 -4.05
CA ILE A 261 15.06 -2.59 -5.39
C ILE A 261 15.01 -1.12 -5.86
N ARG A 262 14.01 -0.36 -5.41
CA ARG A 262 13.72 1.01 -5.90
C ARG A 262 13.71 2.08 -4.80
N ARG A 263 13.89 1.71 -3.53
CA ARG A 263 13.92 2.63 -2.38
C ARG A 263 15.05 2.26 -1.42
N TYR A 264 15.94 3.21 -1.13
CA TYR A 264 17.10 2.96 -0.28
C TYR A 264 16.73 2.80 1.20
N VAL A 265 15.67 3.48 1.66
CA VAL A 265 15.18 3.34 3.05
C VAL A 265 14.80 1.90 3.34
N ASP A 266 14.13 1.21 2.41
CA ASP A 266 13.81 -0.21 2.54
C ASP A 266 15.07 -1.06 2.71
N VAL A 267 16.18 -0.74 2.03
CA VAL A 267 17.48 -1.44 2.23
C VAL A 267 17.99 -1.25 3.66
N ILE A 268 17.87 -0.05 4.22
CA ILE A 268 18.26 0.23 5.63
C ILE A 268 17.36 -0.57 6.58
N VAL A 269 16.05 -0.56 6.35
CA VAL A 269 15.08 -1.32 7.14
C VAL A 269 15.34 -2.83 7.06
N HIS A 270 15.69 -3.37 5.88
CA HIS A 270 16.07 -4.78 5.71
C HIS A 270 17.32 -5.13 6.54
N ARG A 271 18.31 -4.23 6.63
CA ARG A 271 19.50 -4.42 7.48
C ARG A 271 19.14 -4.41 8.96
N LEU A 272 18.33 -3.46 9.40
CA LEU A 272 17.85 -3.37 10.79
C LEU A 272 17.01 -4.59 11.17
N LEU A 273 16.14 -5.05 10.27
CA LEU A 273 15.32 -6.24 10.48
C LEU A 273 16.18 -7.49 10.56
N ALA A 274 17.16 -7.67 9.66
CA ALA A 274 18.09 -8.80 9.74
C ALA A 274 18.88 -8.80 11.08
N ALA A 275 19.33 -7.63 11.52
CA ALA A 275 20.02 -7.48 12.79
C ALA A 275 19.08 -7.77 13.98
N SER A 276 17.80 -7.40 13.92
CA SER A 276 16.84 -7.65 15.01
C SER A 276 16.55 -9.14 15.20
N LEU A 277 16.48 -9.90 14.10
CA LEU A 277 16.29 -11.36 14.16
C LEU A 277 17.51 -12.11 14.68
N SER A 278 18.72 -11.57 14.45
CA SER A 278 19.96 -12.18 14.94
C SER A 278 20.09 -12.04 16.47
N LYS A 279 19.58 -10.95 17.05
CA LYS A 279 19.65 -10.68 18.49
C LYS A 279 18.75 -11.62 19.31
N LEU A 280 17.64 -12.07 18.72
CA LEU A 280 16.72 -13.04 19.33
C LEU A 280 17.28 -14.46 19.42
N LEU A 281 18.37 -14.79 18.72
CA LEU A 281 19.03 -16.11 18.80
C LEU A 281 20.06 -16.21 19.94
N TYR A 282 20.37 -15.09 20.61
CA TYR A 282 21.37 -15.02 21.68
C TYR A 282 20.78 -14.60 23.05
N CYS A 283 19.45 -14.55 23.18
CA CYS A 283 18.72 -14.38 24.44
C CYS A 283 17.84 -15.61 24.66
#